data_AF-A0A382BNZ4-F1
#
_entry.id   AF-A0A382BNZ4-F1
#
_cell.length_a   1.000
_cell.length_b   1.000
_cell.length_c   1.000
_cell.angle_alpha   90.00
_cell.angle_beta   90.00
_cell.angle_gamma   90.00
#
_symmetry.space_group_name_H-M   'P 1'
#
loop_
_entity.id
_entity.type
_entity.pdbx_description
1 polymer ?
#
loop_
_entity_poly.entity_id
_entity_poly.type
_entity_poly.pdbx_seq_one_letter_code
_entity_poly.pdbx_strand_id
1 'polypeptide(L)'
;MSYYNNLFLGLFQKSDEIGSCFQSELNLCVKIEGPLIKGRFHSRPNRFLTVVEINGELVNSHLPDPGRLKELLLPGAELYLRPVSEEIPRKTRFTTVMVCHKKKFISLVSPLPNRFVKESLKKNKLPM
;
A
#
# COMPACT_ATOMS: atom_id res chain seq x y z
N MET A 1 6.43 -15.10 -25.67
CA MET A 1 6.93 -15.50 -24.33
C MET A 1 6.75 -14.32 -23.36
N SER A 2 5.53 -14.03 -22.92
CA SER A 2 5.24 -13.07 -21.82
C SER A 2 3.86 -13.38 -21.25
N TYR A 3 3.75 -14.57 -20.64
CA TYR A 3 2.61 -14.95 -19.81
C TYR A 3 2.96 -14.52 -18.38
N TYR A 4 2.44 -13.38 -17.93
CA TYR A 4 1.98 -13.16 -16.55
C TYR A 4 1.19 -11.84 -16.57
N ASN A 5 0.03 -11.93 -17.22
CA ASN A 5 -1.03 -10.94 -17.21
C ASN A 5 -1.81 -11.04 -15.89
N ASN A 6 -2.09 -9.88 -15.29
CA ASN A 6 -3.31 -9.55 -14.56
C ASN A 6 -3.78 -10.48 -13.43
N LEU A 7 -3.31 -10.25 -12.20
CA LEU A 7 -4.09 -10.68 -11.01
C LEU A 7 -3.94 -9.82 -9.74
N PHE A 8 -3.43 -8.59 -9.81
CA PHE A 8 -3.35 -7.72 -8.61
C PHE A 8 -3.61 -6.24 -8.91
N LEU A 9 -4.43 -5.97 -9.94
CA LEU A 9 -4.51 -4.66 -10.59
C LEU A 9 -5.76 -3.84 -10.27
N GLY A 10 -6.68 -4.36 -9.47
CA GLY A 10 -7.87 -3.64 -9.05
C GLY A 10 -8.09 -3.89 -7.58
N LEU A 11 -8.41 -2.81 -6.85
CA LEU A 11 -8.95 -2.73 -5.48
C LEU A 11 -8.18 -1.69 -4.68
N PHE A 12 -8.37 -0.42 -5.01
CA PHE A 12 -8.48 0.66 -4.04
C PHE A 12 -9.00 1.87 -4.81
N GLN A 13 -10.28 1.81 -5.22
CA GLN A 13 -10.97 3.01 -5.64
C GLN A 13 -11.33 3.81 -4.39
N LYS A 14 -10.98 5.09 -4.46
CA LYS A 14 -11.33 6.16 -3.54
C LYS A 14 -12.83 6.06 -3.24
N SER A 15 -13.20 5.88 -1.97
CA SER A 15 -14.59 5.89 -1.54
C SER A 15 -15.07 7.34 -1.45
N ASP A 16 -15.26 7.97 -2.61
CA ASP A 16 -15.98 9.24 -2.75
C ASP A 16 -17.07 8.99 -3.81
N GLU A 17 -18.30 8.77 -3.33
CA GLU A 17 -19.60 8.97 -3.98
C GLU A 17 -19.91 8.47 -5.42
N ILE A 18 -21.01 7.69 -5.51
CA ILE A 18 -21.89 7.41 -6.66
C ILE A 18 -21.46 6.29 -7.64
N GLY A 19 -22.03 5.11 -7.38
CA GLY A 19 -22.74 4.29 -8.37
C GLY A 19 -22.10 4.01 -9.73
N SER A 20 -21.31 2.94 -9.84
CA SER A 20 -21.62 1.82 -10.75
C SER A 20 -20.69 0.65 -10.43
N CYS A 21 -21.29 -0.39 -9.87
CA CYS A 21 -20.67 -1.64 -9.50
C CYS A 21 -20.44 -2.45 -10.80
N PHE A 22 -19.21 -2.50 -11.30
CA PHE A 22 -18.86 -3.51 -12.31
C PHE A 22 -18.72 -4.85 -11.56
N GLN A 23 -19.78 -5.64 -11.59
CA GLN A 23 -19.85 -6.97 -10.97
C GLN A 23 -18.84 -7.91 -11.63
N SER A 24 -17.69 -8.11 -10.98
CA SER A 24 -16.96 -9.37 -11.09
C SER A 24 -17.24 -10.17 -9.82
N GLU A 25 -17.81 -11.38 -9.95
CA GLU A 25 -18.39 -12.24 -8.90
C GLU A 25 -17.44 -12.71 -7.79
N LEU A 26 -16.24 -12.14 -7.69
CA LEU A 26 -15.30 -12.38 -6.61
C LEU A 26 -14.99 -11.07 -5.89
N ASN A 27 -15.86 -10.69 -4.95
CA ASN A 27 -15.58 -9.64 -3.96
C ASN A 27 -14.51 -10.15 -2.98
N LEU A 28 -13.28 -10.16 -3.48
CA LEU A 28 -12.05 -10.54 -2.82
C LEU A 28 -11.33 -9.27 -2.36
N CYS A 29 -11.87 -8.60 -1.34
CA CYS A 29 -11.25 -7.40 -0.77
C CYS A 29 -10.51 -7.73 0.54
N VAL A 30 -9.36 -7.08 0.75
CA VAL A 30 -8.69 -7.02 2.05
C VAL A 30 -8.80 -5.62 2.61
N LYS A 31 -9.24 -5.53 3.85
CA LYS A 31 -9.24 -4.26 4.59
C LYS A 31 -7.81 -3.94 5.03
N ILE A 32 -7.34 -2.76 4.66
CA ILE A 32 -6.14 -2.17 5.24
C ILE A 32 -6.60 -1.44 6.51
N GLU A 33 -6.16 -1.92 7.67
CA GLU A 33 -6.59 -1.36 8.96
C GLU A 33 -5.92 -0.02 9.28
N GLY A 34 -6.62 0.81 10.06
CA GLY A 34 -6.09 2.06 10.61
C GLY A 34 -6.10 3.24 9.64
N PRO A 35 -5.91 4.47 10.17
CA PRO A 35 -5.90 5.68 9.37
C PRO A 35 -4.69 5.69 8.44
N LEU A 36 -4.89 6.21 7.22
CA LEU A 36 -3.82 6.47 6.27
C LEU A 36 -3.71 7.97 6.04
N ILE A 37 -2.48 8.47 6.07
CA ILE A 37 -2.14 9.85 5.80
C ILE A 37 -1.46 9.90 4.44
N LYS A 38 -1.85 10.86 3.61
CA LYS A 38 -1.25 11.10 2.30
C LYS A 38 0.03 11.93 2.46
N GLY A 39 1.07 11.55 1.72
CA GLY A 39 2.34 12.28 1.65
C GLY A 39 3.00 12.16 0.29
N ARG A 40 4.12 12.86 0.11
CA ARG A 40 4.94 12.82 -1.11
C ARG A 40 6.31 12.24 -0.80
N PHE A 41 6.73 11.26 -1.59
CA PHE A 41 8.06 10.68 -1.46
C PHE A 41 9.13 11.74 -1.70
N HIS A 42 10.05 11.91 -0.76
CA HIS A 42 11.17 12.83 -0.88
C HIS A 42 12.47 12.06 -1.17
N SER A 43 12.84 11.11 -0.31
CA SER A 43 14.06 10.32 -0.49
C SER A 43 14.01 8.97 0.22
N ARG A 44 14.93 8.06 -0.12
CA ARG A 44 15.08 6.75 0.52
C ARG A 44 16.53 6.59 0.99
N PRO A 45 16.89 7.05 2.21
CA PRO A 45 18.28 7.03 2.68
C PRO A 45 18.85 5.62 2.80
N ASN A 46 18.01 4.62 3.11
CA ASN A 46 18.40 3.22 3.15
C ASN A 46 17.22 2.30 2.80
N ARG A 47 17.46 0.99 2.72
CA ARG A 47 16.43 0.03 2.27
C ARG A 47 15.19 -0.07 3.17
N PHE A 48 15.23 0.44 4.40
CA PHE A 48 14.14 0.37 5.40
C PHE A 48 13.58 1.73 5.82
N LEU A 49 14.06 2.83 5.22
CA LEU A 49 13.70 4.19 5.61
C LEU A 49 13.34 5.02 4.37
N THR A 50 12.22 5.72 4.45
CA THR A 50 11.79 6.72 3.47
C THR A 50 11.55 8.04 4.17
N VAL A 51 12.03 9.12 3.58
CA VAL A 51 11.68 10.49 3.95
C VAL A 51 10.49 10.90 3.09
N VAL A 52 9.44 11.39 3.73
CA VAL A 52 8.18 11.73 3.08
C VAL A 52 7.76 13.12 3.54
N GLU A 53 7.30 13.93 2.60
CA GLU A 53 6.72 15.23 2.87
C GLU A 53 5.22 15.09 3.19
N ILE A 54 4.79 15.58 4.34
CA ILE A 54 3.39 15.63 4.78
C ILE A 54 3.12 17.07 5.23
N ASN A 55 2.15 17.74 4.62
CA ASN A 55 1.79 19.14 4.94
C ASN A 55 2.99 20.11 4.93
N GLY A 56 3.98 19.89 4.07
CA GLY A 56 5.19 20.72 3.98
C GLY A 56 6.33 20.32 4.93
N GLU A 57 6.12 19.35 5.82
CA GLU A 57 7.15 18.85 6.75
C GLU A 57 7.73 17.51 6.29
N LEU A 58 9.05 17.35 6.41
CA LEU A 58 9.73 16.09 6.10
C LEU A 58 9.72 15.17 7.32
N VAL A 59 9.08 14.01 7.17
CA VAL A 59 8.99 12.99 8.22
C VAL A 59 9.68 11.70 7.82
N ASN A 60 10.23 11.01 8.82
CA ASN A 60 10.84 9.69 8.65
C ASN A 60 9.78 8.59 8.76
N SER A 61 9.76 7.71 7.76
CA SER A 61 8.87 6.56 7.73
C SER A 61 9.62 5.25 7.49
N HIS A 62 9.21 4.20 8.21
CA HIS A 62 9.66 2.85 7.98
C HIS A 62 9.10 2.29 6.67
N LEU A 63 9.99 1.72 5.85
CA LEU A 63 9.64 0.98 4.65
C LEU A 63 9.73 -0.53 4.93
N PRO A 64 8.60 -1.25 4.96
CA PRO A 64 8.56 -2.68 5.28
C PRO A 64 9.08 -3.58 4.14
N ASP A 65 9.13 -3.08 2.90
CA ASP A 65 9.63 -3.83 1.74
C ASP A 65 11.06 -3.41 1.37
N PRO A 66 12.07 -4.30 1.55
CA PRO A 66 13.46 -4.04 1.18
C PRO A 66 13.72 -4.11 -0.34
N GLY A 67 12.69 -4.40 -1.15
CA GLY A 67 12.78 -4.56 -2.59
C GLY A 67 13.38 -3.35 -3.33
N ARG A 68 13.67 -3.57 -4.62
CA ARG A 68 14.35 -2.56 -5.46
C ARG A 68 13.53 -1.27 -5.53
N LEU A 69 12.21 -1.34 -5.73
CA LEU A 69 11.23 -0.22 -5.66
C LEU A 69 11.63 1.09 -6.40
N LYS A 70 12.66 1.06 -7.26
CA LYS A 70 13.26 2.25 -7.87
C LYS A 70 12.32 2.95 -8.84
N GLU A 71 11.47 2.19 -9.50
CA GLU A 71 10.50 2.68 -10.48
C GLU A 71 9.22 3.22 -9.82
N LEU A 72 8.98 2.88 -8.56
CA LEU A 72 7.79 3.28 -7.81
C LEU A 72 8.07 4.48 -6.88
N LEU A 73 9.23 4.49 -6.22
CA LEU A 73 9.67 5.53 -5.30
C LEU A 73 10.48 6.60 -6.04
N LEU A 74 9.81 7.30 -6.96
CA LEU A 74 10.35 8.48 -7.62
C LEU A 74 10.05 9.73 -6.79
N PRO A 75 10.96 10.73 -6.72
CA PRO A 75 10.69 11.99 -6.03
C PRO A 75 9.33 12.59 -6.44
N GLY A 76 8.52 12.95 -5.44
CA GLY A 76 7.15 13.45 -5.63
C GLY A 76 6.08 12.37 -5.79
N ALA A 77 6.43 11.08 -5.79
CA ALA A 77 5.45 10.00 -5.83
C ALA A 77 4.51 10.08 -4.63
N GLU A 78 3.21 9.86 -4.87
CA GLU A 78 2.21 9.92 -3.83
C GLU A 78 2.25 8.64 -2.98
N LEU A 79 2.42 8.81 -1.67
CA LEU A 79 2.52 7.75 -0.69
C LEU A 79 1.39 7.81 0.33
N TYR A 80 1.04 6.65 0.85
CA TYR A 80 0.09 6.50 1.96
C TYR A 80 0.82 5.88 3.15
N LEU A 81 0.79 6.61 4.27
CA LEU A 81 1.51 6.29 5.48
C LEU A 81 0.53 5.96 6.60
N ARG A 82 0.91 5.00 7.44
CA ARG A 82 0.20 4.71 8.69
C ARG A 82 0.96 5.33 9.86
N PRO A 83 0.34 6.21 10.65
CA PRO A 83 0.92 6.68 11.89
C PRO A 83 0.99 5.54 12.92
N VAL A 84 2.04 5.55 13.73
CA VAL A 84 2.21 4.65 14.87
C VAL A 84 1.89 5.45 16.13
N SER A 85 1.21 4.82 17.09
CA SER A 85 0.93 5.44 18.40
C SER A 85 2.22 5.88 19.09
N GLU A 86 2.17 7.01 19.80
CA GLU A 86 3.30 7.55 20.58
C GLU A 86 3.74 6.61 21.71
N GLU A 87 2.83 5.78 22.21
CA GLU A 87 3.08 4.81 23.28
C GLU A 87 4.04 3.69 22.87
N ILE A 88 4.25 3.50 21.55
CA ILE A 88 5.11 2.45 21.03
C ILE A 88 6.51 3.02 20.83
N PRO A 89 7.55 2.52 21.54
CA PRO A 89 8.91 3.04 21.43
C PRO A 89 9.52 2.64 20.08
N ARG A 90 9.32 3.48 19.06
CA ARG A 90 9.86 3.31 17.71
C ARG A 90 10.59 4.56 17.25
N LYS A 91 11.71 4.35 16.56
CA LYS A 91 12.50 5.43 15.94
C LYS A 91 11.76 6.16 14.82
N THR A 92 10.80 5.51 14.17
CA THR A 92 9.98 6.07 13.09
C THR A 92 8.52 6.12 13.53
N ARG A 93 7.90 7.29 13.37
CA ARG A 93 6.50 7.52 13.75
C ARG A 93 5.50 7.11 12.68
N PHE A 94 5.98 6.76 11.49
CA PHE A 94 5.16 6.41 10.34
C PHE A 94 5.66 5.13 9.68
N THR A 95 4.75 4.36 9.08
CA THR A 95 5.08 3.24 8.19
C THR A 95 4.50 3.49 6.81
N THR A 96 5.31 3.39 5.76
CA THR A 96 4.85 3.52 4.38
C THR A 96 4.09 2.25 3.99
N VAL A 97 2.81 2.38 3.67
CA VAL A 97 1.91 1.24 3.40
C VAL A 97 1.69 1.05 1.91
N MET A 98 1.56 2.14 1.15
CA MET A 98 1.25 2.08 -0.28
C MET A 98 1.92 3.21 -1.05
N VAL A 99 2.09 2.98 -2.34
CA VAL A 99 2.49 3.98 -3.32
C VAL A 99 1.42 4.07 -4.42
N CYS A 100 1.09 5.29 -4.83
CA CYS A 100 0.26 5.56 -5.99
C CYS A 100 1.16 5.70 -7.22
N HIS A 101 1.04 4.77 -8.15
CA HIS A 101 1.77 4.78 -9.41
C HIS A 101 0.77 4.68 -10.57
N LYS A 102 0.78 5.65 -11.48
CA LYS A 102 -0.13 5.68 -12.66
C LYS A 102 -1.61 5.48 -12.29
N LYS A 103 -2.08 6.19 -11.26
CA LYS A 103 -3.46 6.10 -10.71
C LYS A 103 -3.83 4.73 -10.11
N LYS A 104 -2.84 3.89 -9.82
CA LYS A 104 -3.03 2.58 -9.17
C LYS A 104 -2.31 2.57 -7.84
N PHE A 105 -2.95 2.01 -6.83
CA PHE A 105 -2.34 1.80 -5.52
C PHE A 105 -1.63 0.46 -5.49
N ILE A 106 -0.35 0.49 -5.13
CA ILE A 106 0.48 -0.69 -4.97
C ILE A 106 0.81 -0.81 -3.50
N SER A 107 0.48 -1.95 -2.90
CA SER A 107 0.82 -2.23 -1.51
C SER A 107 2.32 -2.50 -1.37
N LEU A 108 2.93 -1.88 -0.36
CA LEU A 108 4.31 -2.13 0.05
C LEU A 108 4.38 -3.05 1.28
N VAL A 109 3.24 -3.55 1.76
CA VAL A 109 3.16 -4.45 2.91
C VAL A 109 3.24 -5.89 2.41
N SER A 110 4.45 -6.45 2.38
CA SER A 110 4.72 -7.78 1.84
C SER A 110 3.91 -8.93 2.45
N PRO A 111 3.45 -8.92 3.72
CA PRO A 111 2.60 -9.99 4.26
C PRO A 111 1.14 -9.92 3.81
N LEU A 112 0.70 -8.81 3.18
CA LEU A 112 -0.70 -8.59 2.82
C LEU A 112 -1.25 -9.64 1.83
N PRO A 113 -0.53 -10.01 0.75
CA PRO A 113 -0.99 -11.05 -0.17
C PRO A 113 -1.12 -12.43 0.50
N ASN A 114 -0.20 -12.78 1.41
CA ASN A 114 -0.28 -14.06 2.13
C ASN A 114 -1.50 -14.10 3.04
N ARG A 115 -1.79 -12.99 3.74
CA ARG A 115 -3.01 -12.84 4.56
C ARG A 115 -4.26 -12.93 3.69
N PHE A 116 -4.25 -12.27 2.53
CA PHE A 116 -5.34 -12.31 1.56
C PHE A 116 -5.67 -13.74 1.11
N VAL A 117 -4.67 -14.48 0.65
CA VAL A 117 -4.85 -15.88 0.20
C VAL A 117 -5.38 -16.74 1.35
N LYS A 118 -4.77 -16.63 2.54
CA LYS A 118 -5.22 -17.38 3.73
C LYS A 118 -6.68 -17.12 4.08
N GLU A 119 -7.11 -15.87 4.09
CA GLU A 119 -8.51 -15.49 4.36
C GLU A 119 -9.47 -15.97 3.27
N SER A 120 -9.00 -16.01 2.03
CA SER A 120 -9.82 -16.40 0.87
C SER A 120 -10.02 -17.91 0.80
N LEU A 121 -8.98 -18.69 1.13
CA LEU A 121 -9.07 -20.14 1.31
C LEU A 121 -10.03 -20.50 2.45
N LYS A 122 -9.91 -19.83 3.61
CA LYS A 122 -10.83 -20.06 4.75
C LYS A 122 -12.31 -19.78 4.42
N LYS A 123 -12.56 -18.84 3.51
CA LYS A 123 -13.92 -18.43 3.11
C LYS A 123 -14.41 -19.17 1.87
N ASN A 124 -13.66 -20.16 1.36
CA ASN A 124 -13.94 -20.87 0.11
C ASN A 124 -14.21 -19.93 -1.08
N LYS A 125 -13.54 -18.77 -1.09
CA LYS A 125 -13.68 -17.76 -2.15
C LYS A 125 -12.69 -17.97 -3.28
N LEU A 126 -11.71 -18.85 -3.12
CA LEU A 126 -10.81 -19.22 -4.21
C LEU A 126 -11.33 -20.51 -4.84
N PRO A 127 -11.50 -20.55 -6.18
CA PRO A 127 -11.74 -21.82 -6.85
C PRO A 127 -10.53 -22.72 -6.59
N MET A 128 -10.80 -23.94 -6.12
CA MET A 128 -9.80 -24.99 -5.93
C MET A 128 -9.82 -25.97 -7.09
#